data_AF-A0AA47NP13-F1
#
_entry.id   AF-A0AA47NP13-F1
#
_cell.length_a   1.000
_cell.length_b   1.000
_cell.length_c   1.000
_cell.angle_alpha   90.00
_cell.angle_beta   90.00
_cell.angle_gamma   90.00
#
_symmetry.space_group_name_H-M   'P 1'
#
loop_
_entity.id
_entity.type
_entity.pdbx_description
1 polymer ?
#
loop_
_entity_poly.entity_id
_entity_poly.type
_entity_poly.pdbx_seq_one_letter_code
_entity_poly.pdbx_strand_id
1 'polypeptide(L)'
;MYSNAALRPLSTDSRGLQMIGNALLEVASKDPDLVVNGEALDALLDVFADGDEAEKAARNIQLLPALKTLQPVFKSKIRKEGWGKYSPEQLCVLDNIKVNLRRFIGYLETVMKK
;
A
#
# COMPACT_ATOMS: atom_id res chain seq x y z
N MET A 1 -28.81 35.24 0.85
CA MET A 1 -28.58 34.08 1.73
C MET A 1 -27.29 33.41 1.31
N TYR A 2 -26.18 33.76 1.97
CA TYR A 2 -24.90 33.13 1.69
C TYR A 2 -24.97 31.71 2.24
N SER A 3 -24.99 30.73 1.34
CA SER A 3 -24.83 29.33 1.72
C SER A 3 -23.42 29.19 2.30
N ASN A 4 -23.36 29.08 3.62
CA ASN A 4 -22.16 28.79 4.37
C ASN A 4 -21.83 27.32 4.08
N ALA A 5 -21.23 27.05 2.91
CA ALA A 5 -20.54 25.82 2.64
C ALA A 5 -19.35 25.81 3.59
N ALA A 6 -19.63 25.32 4.81
CA ALA A 6 -18.67 25.12 5.85
C ALA A 6 -17.42 24.55 5.21
N LEU A 7 -16.30 25.23 5.44
CA LEU A 7 -14.96 24.73 5.25
C LEU A 7 -14.87 23.43 6.04
N ARG A 8 -15.29 22.33 5.40
CA ARG A 8 -15.04 20.99 5.88
C ARG A 8 -13.53 20.93 5.98
N PRO A 9 -12.97 20.52 7.12
CA PRO A 9 -11.52 20.32 7.20
C PRO A 9 -11.12 19.48 5.99
N LEU A 10 -9.99 19.81 5.37
CA LEU A 10 -9.28 18.91 4.46
C LEU A 10 -8.78 17.68 5.27
N SER A 11 -9.67 17.01 6.02
CA SER A 11 -9.50 15.60 6.33
C SER A 11 -9.45 14.94 4.97
N THR A 12 -8.29 14.41 4.59
CA THR A 12 -8.06 13.64 3.38
C THR A 12 -9.29 12.79 3.11
N ASP A 13 -10.13 13.23 2.18
CA ASP A 13 -11.38 12.54 1.92
C ASP A 13 -11.04 11.15 1.37
N SER A 14 -11.94 10.19 1.55
CA SER A 14 -11.72 8.84 0.98
C SER A 14 -11.39 8.86 -0.51
N ARG A 15 -11.69 9.93 -1.26
CA ARG A 15 -11.27 10.10 -2.66
C ARG A 15 -9.78 10.39 -2.81
N GLY A 16 -9.21 11.29 -2.01
CA GLY A 16 -7.77 11.53 -1.97
C GLY A 16 -7.00 10.26 -1.60
N LEU A 17 -7.48 9.51 -0.59
CA LEU A 17 -6.90 8.23 -0.22
C LEU A 17 -7.00 7.19 -1.34
N GLN A 18 -8.12 7.13 -2.07
CA GLN A 18 -8.23 6.25 -3.25
C GLN A 18 -7.24 6.64 -4.35
N MET A 19 -7.03 7.94 -4.61
CA MET A 19 -6.06 8.40 -5.62
C MET A 19 -4.64 8.02 -5.22
N ILE A 20 -4.24 8.29 -3.98
CA ILE A 20 -2.93 7.93 -3.43
C ILE A 20 -2.74 6.41 -3.46
N GLY A 21 -3.72 5.66 -2.99
CA GLY A 21 -3.67 4.19 -2.95
C GLY A 21 -3.53 3.57 -4.34
N ASN A 22 -4.27 4.05 -5.34
CA ASN A 22 -4.13 3.57 -6.71
C ASN A 22 -2.76 3.90 -7.32
N ALA A 23 -2.25 5.12 -7.08
CA ALA A 23 -0.93 5.52 -7.56
C ALA A 23 0.18 4.67 -6.94
N LEU A 24 0.13 4.45 -5.62
CA LEU A 24 1.10 3.61 -4.91
C LEU A 24 1.01 2.15 -5.35
N LEU A 25 -0.20 1.61 -5.56
CA LEU A 25 -0.39 0.25 -6.11
C LEU A 25 0.22 0.10 -7.51
N GLU A 26 0.07 1.12 -8.35
CA GLU A 26 0.64 1.11 -9.69
C GLU A 26 2.17 1.07 -9.64
N VAL A 27 2.79 1.95 -8.83
CA VAL A 27 4.25 1.96 -8.64
C VAL A 27 4.72 0.63 -8.06
N ALA A 28 4.13 0.19 -6.95
CA ALA A 28 4.47 -1.07 -6.26
C ALA A 28 4.40 -2.31 -7.17
N SER A 29 3.55 -2.29 -8.19
CA SER A 29 3.33 -3.42 -9.09
C SER A 29 4.15 -3.37 -10.37
N LYS A 30 4.47 -2.17 -10.88
CA LYS A 30 4.99 -1.99 -12.24
C LYS A 30 6.38 -1.38 -12.32
N ASP A 31 6.89 -0.75 -11.25
CA ASP A 31 8.19 -0.11 -11.34
C ASP A 31 9.29 -1.17 -11.62
N PRO A 32 10.22 -0.89 -12.54
CA PRO A 32 11.32 -1.80 -12.82
C PRO A 32 12.26 -1.97 -11.63
N ASP A 33 12.42 -0.95 -10.78
CA ASP A 33 13.29 -1.01 -9.62
C ASP A 33 12.59 -1.67 -8.41
N LEU A 34 13.23 -2.67 -7.83
CA LEU A 34 12.67 -3.40 -6.68
C LEU A 34 12.63 -2.55 -5.41
N VAL A 35 13.58 -1.64 -5.23
CA VAL A 35 13.60 -0.72 -4.09
C VAL A 35 12.43 0.24 -4.20
N VAL A 36 12.19 0.81 -5.39
CA VAL A 36 11.02 1.68 -5.62
C VAL A 36 9.70 0.93 -5.38
N ASN A 37 9.59 -0.33 -5.84
CA ASN A 37 8.44 -1.16 -5.50
C ASN A 37 8.25 -1.35 -3.99
N GLY A 38 9.35 -1.56 -3.26
CA GLY A 38 9.36 -1.74 -1.82
C GLY A 38 8.91 -0.48 -1.07
N GLU A 39 9.48 0.68 -1.40
CA GLU A 39 9.12 1.96 -0.78
C GLU A 39 7.66 2.34 -1.05
N ALA A 40 7.18 2.11 -2.28
CA ALA A 40 5.77 2.32 -2.61
C ALA A 40 4.84 1.40 -1.82
N LEU A 41 5.25 0.15 -1.57
CA LEU A 41 4.54 -0.76 -0.67
C LEU A 41 4.54 -0.23 0.76
N ASP A 42 5.69 0.16 1.32
CA ASP A 42 5.79 0.64 2.70
C ASP A 42 4.91 1.88 2.93
N ALA A 43 5.00 2.85 2.03
CA ALA A 43 4.13 4.03 2.05
C ALA A 43 2.64 3.67 1.92
N LEU A 44 2.29 2.66 1.12
CA LEU A 44 0.91 2.18 1.01
C LEU A 44 0.45 1.54 2.32
N LEU A 45 1.30 0.78 3.00
CA LEU A 45 0.96 0.21 4.31
C LEU A 45 0.73 1.31 5.34
N ASP A 46 1.58 2.35 5.36
CA ASP A 46 1.46 3.47 6.29
C ASP A 46 0.20 4.31 6.06
N VAL A 47 -0.14 4.60 4.80
CA VAL A 47 -1.34 5.38 4.44
C VAL A 47 -2.63 4.65 4.84
N PHE A 48 -2.62 3.32 4.82
CA PHE A 48 -3.81 2.50 5.11
C PHE A 48 -3.72 1.76 6.44
N ALA A 49 -2.77 2.12 7.32
CA ALA A 49 -2.52 1.44 8.59
C ALA A 49 -3.69 1.54 9.59
N ASP A 50 -4.42 2.65 9.56
CA ASP A 50 -5.54 2.91 10.48
C ASP A 50 -6.50 4.00 9.95
N GLY A 51 -7.74 3.97 10.45
CA GLY A 51 -8.75 5.02 10.26
C GLY A 51 -9.90 4.66 9.32
N ASP A 52 -11.11 5.07 9.70
CA ASP A 52 -12.37 4.75 8.99
C ASP A 52 -12.35 5.16 7.51
N GLU A 53 -11.78 6.33 7.18
CA GLU A 53 -11.69 6.79 5.78
C GLU A 53 -10.68 5.96 4.96
N ALA A 54 -9.61 5.47 5.59
CA ALA A 54 -8.63 4.59 4.95
C ALA A 54 -9.24 3.21 4.71
N GLU A 55 -9.96 2.64 5.68
CA GLU A 55 -10.68 1.38 5.50
C GLU A 55 -11.73 1.48 4.38
N LYS A 56 -12.48 2.58 4.34
CA LYS A 56 -13.45 2.86 3.27
C LYS A 56 -12.77 2.99 1.91
N ALA A 57 -11.67 3.72 1.81
CA ALA A 57 -10.90 3.84 0.59
C ALA A 57 -10.30 2.49 0.14
N ALA A 58 -9.77 1.69 1.06
CA ALA A 58 -9.22 0.36 0.78
C ALA A 58 -10.28 -0.59 0.17
N ARG A 59 -11.51 -0.54 0.67
CA ARG A 59 -12.65 -1.27 0.07
C ARG A 59 -12.95 -0.78 -1.34
N ASN A 60 -13.01 0.54 -1.54
CA ASN A 60 -13.35 1.13 -2.83
C ASN A 60 -12.33 0.80 -3.93
N ILE A 61 -11.02 0.81 -3.61
CA ILE A 61 -9.97 0.47 -4.59
C ILE A 61 -9.67 -1.03 -4.67
N GLN A 62 -10.41 -1.89 -3.95
CA GLN A 62 -10.16 -3.33 -3.90
C GLN A 62 -8.72 -3.66 -3.45
N LEU A 63 -8.24 -2.98 -2.40
CA LEU A 63 -6.85 -3.06 -1.94
C LEU A 63 -6.46 -4.47 -1.52
N LEU A 64 -7.30 -5.18 -0.75
CA LEU A 64 -6.99 -6.54 -0.29
C LEU A 64 -6.78 -7.54 -1.44
N PRO A 65 -7.70 -7.67 -2.42
CA PRO A 65 -7.45 -8.49 -3.62
C PRO A 65 -6.18 -8.10 -4.38
N ALA A 66 -5.90 -6.79 -4.51
CA ALA A 66 -4.69 -6.31 -5.18
C ALA A 66 -3.42 -6.76 -4.45
N LEU A 67 -3.36 -6.58 -3.12
CA LEU A 67 -2.21 -6.98 -2.32
C LEU A 67 -1.99 -8.49 -2.28
N LYS A 68 -3.06 -9.30 -2.28
CA LYS A 68 -2.96 -10.76 -2.39
C LYS A 68 -2.35 -11.21 -3.71
N THR A 69 -2.66 -10.50 -4.80
CA THR A 69 -2.06 -10.74 -6.11
C THR A 69 -0.60 -10.31 -6.15
N LEU A 70 -0.29 -9.16 -5.54
CA LEU A 70 1.05 -8.57 -5.57
C LEU A 70 2.05 -9.31 -4.65
N GLN A 71 1.61 -9.82 -3.50
CA GLN A 71 2.48 -10.47 -2.52
C GLN A 71 3.38 -11.59 -3.11
N PRO A 72 2.87 -12.60 -3.85
CA PRO A 72 3.71 -13.62 -4.46
C PRO A 72 4.65 -13.06 -5.55
N VAL A 73 4.24 -12.01 -6.26
CA VAL A 73 5.05 -11.34 -7.28
C VAL A 73 6.24 -10.64 -6.64
N PHE A 74 6.00 -9.82 -5.60
CA PHE A 74 7.04 -9.11 -4.86
C PHE A 74 8.05 -10.08 -4.24
N LYS A 75 7.56 -11.15 -3.60
CA LYS A 75 8.42 -12.22 -3.06
C LYS A 75 9.30 -12.86 -4.14
N SER A 76 8.74 -13.13 -5.32
CA SER A 76 9.47 -13.72 -6.44
C SER A 76 10.54 -12.76 -6.98
N LYS A 77 10.22 -11.46 -7.04
CA LYS A 77 11.14 -10.41 -7.50
C LYS A 77 12.36 -10.28 -6.59
N ILE A 78 12.17 -10.24 -5.26
CA ILE A 78 13.27 -10.28 -4.28
C ILE A 78 14.17 -11.51 -4.50
N ARG A 79 13.59 -12.69 -4.70
CA ARG A 79 14.37 -13.93 -4.88
C ARG A 79 15.18 -13.95 -6.18
N LYS A 80 14.61 -13.45 -7.29
CA LYS A 80 15.21 -13.51 -8.62
C LYS A 80 16.21 -12.40 -8.88
N GLU A 81 15.89 -11.19 -8.43
CA GLU A 81 16.66 -9.97 -8.72
C GLU A 81 17.51 -9.52 -7.53
N GLY A 82 17.27 -10.06 -6.33
CA GLY A 82 17.96 -9.64 -5.10
C GLY A 82 19.46 -9.92 -5.11
N TRP A 83 19.86 -11.09 -5.63
CA TRP A 83 21.26 -11.51 -5.61
C TRP A 83 22.10 -10.77 -6.66
N GLY A 84 23.13 -10.07 -6.16
CA GLY A 84 24.12 -9.38 -6.99
C GLY A 84 23.73 -7.98 -7.47
N LYS A 85 22.44 -7.59 -7.35
CA LYS A 85 21.96 -6.26 -7.78
C LYS A 85 21.82 -5.26 -6.62
N TYR A 86 21.46 -5.72 -5.42
CA TYR A 86 21.17 -4.85 -4.28
C TYR A 86 22.10 -5.15 -3.09
N SER A 87 22.33 -4.14 -2.26
CA SER A 87 23.16 -4.27 -1.06
C SER A 87 22.46 -5.09 0.02
N PRO A 88 23.21 -5.67 0.99
CA PRO A 88 22.63 -6.37 2.13
C PRO A 88 21.61 -5.52 2.91
N GLU A 89 21.86 -4.22 3.04
CA GLU A 89 20.98 -3.27 3.73
C GLU A 89 19.65 -3.09 2.99
N GLN A 90 19.70 -2.92 1.66
CA GLN A 90 18.51 -2.83 0.83
C GLN A 90 17.68 -4.13 0.90
N LEU A 91 18.34 -5.29 0.86
CA LEU A 91 17.67 -6.59 0.98
C LEU A 91 17.01 -6.76 2.37
N CYS A 92 17.65 -6.28 3.44
CA CYS A 92 17.08 -6.29 4.79
C CYS A 92 15.80 -5.46 4.87
N VAL A 93 15.80 -4.25 4.28
CA VAL A 93 14.61 -3.39 4.20
C VAL A 93 13.49 -4.07 3.40
N LEU A 94 13.80 -4.63 2.23
CA LEU A 94 12.84 -5.34 1.39
C LEU A 94 12.23 -6.56 2.10
N ASP A 95 13.03 -7.28 2.89
CA ASP A 95 12.56 -8.40 3.69
C ASP A 95 11.63 -7.96 4.83
N ASN A 96 11.89 -6.82 5.46
CA ASN A 96 10.98 -6.24 6.44
C ASN A 96 9.65 -5.84 5.81
N ILE A 97 9.67 -5.16 4.66
CA ILE A 97 8.47 -4.78 3.90
C ILE A 97 7.66 -6.03 3.52
N LYS A 98 8.33 -7.10 3.07
CA LYS A 98 7.68 -8.40 2.77
C LYS A 98 6.95 -8.98 3.99
N VAL A 99 7.55 -8.90 5.18
CA VAL A 99 6.91 -9.35 6.42
C VAL A 99 5.72 -8.46 6.79
N ASN A 100 5.88 -7.14 6.69
CA ASN A 100 4.83 -6.17 6.96
C ASN A 100 3.63 -6.33 6.02
N LEU A 101 3.87 -6.53 4.72
CA LEU A 101 2.82 -6.81 3.73
C LEU A 101 1.98 -8.03 4.12
N ARG A 102 2.61 -9.12 4.56
CA ARG A 102 1.88 -10.32 5.02
C ARG A 102 1.00 -10.02 6.24
N ARG A 103 1.52 -9.26 7.22
CA ARG A 103 0.76 -8.87 8.41
C ARG A 103 -0.41 -7.96 8.05
N PHE A 104 -0.17 -6.99 7.17
CA PHE A 104 -1.16 -6.03 6.73
C PHE A 104 -2.31 -6.68 5.96
N ILE A 105 -2.03 -7.66 5.09
CA ILE A 105 -3.07 -8.47 4.44
C ILE A 105 -3.97 -9.14 5.49
N GLY A 106 -3.39 -9.71 6.56
CA GLY A 106 -4.17 -10.31 7.65
C GLY A 106 -5.01 -9.30 8.45
N TYR A 107 -4.49 -8.08 8.64
CA TYR A 107 -5.26 -6.97 9.18
C TYR A 107 -6.47 -6.63 8.28
N LEU A 108 -6.24 -6.41 6.98
CA LEU A 108 -7.30 -6.12 6.01
C LEU A 108 -8.36 -7.23 5.96
N GLU A 109 -7.96 -8.49 6.01
CA GLU A 109 -8.89 -9.62 6.10
C GLU A 109 -9.79 -9.57 7.34
N THR A 110 -9.30 -9.00 8.45
CA THR A 110 -10.07 -8.87 9.69
C THR A 110 -11.03 -7.70 9.61
N VAL A 111 -10.56 -6.52 9.17
CA VAL A 111 -11.40 -5.33 9.11
C VAL A 111 -12.43 -5.39 7.97
N MET A 112 -12.11 -6.04 6.85
CA MET A 112 -13.02 -6.13 5.69
C MET A 112 -14.13 -7.19 5.83
N LYS A 113 -14.04 -8.07 6.83
CA LYS A 113 -15.10 -9.03 7.18
C LYS A 113 -16.21 -8.41 8.03
N LYS A 114 -15.95 -7.26 8.67
CA LYS A 114 -16.99 -6.40 9.26
C LYS A 114 -17.74 -5.67 8.15
#